data_AF-A0A959P1Q5-F1
#
_entry.id   AF-A0A959P1Q5-F1
#
_cell.length_a   1.000
_cell.length_b   1.000
_cell.length_c   1.000
_cell.angle_alpha   90.00
_cell.angle_beta   90.00
_cell.angle_gamma   90.00
#
_symmetry.space_group_name_H-M   'P 1'
#
loop_
_entity.id
_entity.type
_entity.pdbx_description
1 polymer ?
#
loop_
_entity_poly.entity_id
_entity_poly.type
_entity_poly.pdbx_seq_one_letter_code
_entity_poly.pdbx_strand_id
1 'polypeptide(L)'
;MQNYSIRPLARIPLFITMIALHYEVNKSFPDGRVALYKSIAKAYLKDISRKRKIPIDRRLTYEEQYKCMGKLAVKMQEIRSMSEKSSFQLSISQKDAEQTFLETLIKNDPKKGSEIRNRVKAYFNSLKKNSEILIPKTEDTVGFLHLSYQEFFAAEELRDEFEEIILTDKEQKDVFYRKMRNFAQLQSWTETIILFFEGFRTEERNYVNKCQLAFNNIFNWKNSNFENIEDSGVETGLKILTNNYIGDNFNISAKYQTYDYYFINRYDTPWGVFEYLISWARKKGLFIEELPDNSKQNHSVEKVRWVEIADKKKTFEIPYFPNLVFLNLNNSSIKTIVGLGNLKNLRSLILDRNPINDFSPLKDAKSLQILRCNQTQVSDLGPLKELTKLWRLDLKQTQVSDLGPLKELKNLGYLELNQTQVSNLKPL
;
A
#
# COMPACT_ATOMS: atom_id res chain seq x y z
N MET A 1 -13.90 18.17 -2.00
CA MET A 1 -13.66 16.83 -2.60
C MET A 1 -12.50 16.18 -1.84
N GLN A 2 -12.76 15.11 -1.07
CA GLN A 2 -11.70 14.39 -0.36
C GLN A 2 -11.05 13.40 -1.32
N ASN A 3 -9.85 13.71 -1.81
CA ASN A 3 -9.06 12.76 -2.59
C ASN A 3 -8.39 11.77 -1.61
N TYR A 4 -8.92 10.54 -1.57
CA TYR A 4 -8.50 9.49 -0.64
C TYR A 4 -7.05 9.03 -0.87
N SER A 5 -6.46 9.28 -2.06
CA SER A 5 -5.07 8.96 -2.42
C SER A 5 -4.03 9.80 -1.63
N ILE A 6 -4.44 10.91 -1.01
CA ILE A 6 -3.53 11.92 -0.42
C ILE A 6 -3.42 11.79 1.10
N ARG A 7 -4.38 11.12 1.76
CA ARG A 7 -4.34 10.94 3.22
C ARG A 7 -3.02 10.31 3.74
N PRO A 8 -2.41 9.32 3.05
CA PRO A 8 -1.11 8.79 3.45
C PRO A 8 0.05 9.79 3.30
N LEU A 9 -0.10 10.77 2.39
CA LEU A 9 0.93 11.74 2.02
C LEU A 9 1.13 12.85 3.06
N ALA A 10 0.15 13.06 3.94
CA ALA A 10 0.16 14.14 4.93
C ALA A 10 1.08 13.89 6.14
N ARG A 11 1.99 12.90 6.08
CA ARG A 11 2.80 12.47 7.24
C ARG A 11 4.24 13.00 7.26
N ILE A 12 4.64 13.75 6.24
CA ILE A 12 5.93 14.45 6.18
C ILE A 12 5.63 15.94 5.96
N PRO A 13 6.02 16.86 6.86
CA PRO A 13 5.70 18.30 6.75
C PRO A 13 6.10 18.95 5.42
N LEU A 14 7.24 18.52 4.86
CA LEU A 14 7.70 18.97 3.54
C LEU A 14 6.73 18.55 2.42
N PHE A 15 6.11 17.38 2.57
CA PHE A 15 5.21 16.77 1.60
C PHE A 15 3.84 17.45 1.59
N ILE A 16 3.32 17.86 2.76
CA ILE A 16 2.13 18.73 2.84
C ILE A 16 2.39 20.06 2.12
N THR A 17 3.55 20.66 2.36
CA THR A 17 3.93 21.93 1.71
C THR A 17 4.03 21.76 0.19
N MET A 18 4.62 20.66 -0.26
CA MET A 18 4.71 20.26 -1.67
C MET A 18 3.33 20.02 -2.31
N ILE A 19 2.40 19.36 -1.60
CA ILE A 19 1.01 19.15 -2.04
C ILE A 19 0.29 20.49 -2.18
N ALA A 20 0.43 21.37 -1.19
CA ALA A 20 -0.20 22.69 -1.19
C ALA A 20 0.31 23.55 -2.36
N LEU A 21 1.63 23.53 -2.61
CA LEU A 21 2.24 24.23 -3.75
C LEU A 21 1.75 23.67 -5.09
N HIS A 22 1.70 22.34 -5.24
CA HIS A 22 1.18 21.72 -6.45
C HIS A 22 -0.29 22.07 -6.70
N TYR A 23 -1.13 21.98 -5.66
CA TYR A 23 -2.53 22.33 -5.75
C TYR A 23 -2.72 23.81 -6.11
N GLU A 24 -1.92 24.71 -5.55
CA GLU A 24 -2.03 26.13 -5.85
C GLU A 24 -1.72 26.44 -7.33
N VAL A 25 -0.74 25.74 -7.91
CA VAL A 25 -0.35 25.91 -9.32
C VAL A 25 -1.31 25.22 -10.28
N ASN A 26 -1.72 23.98 -10.02
CA ASN A 26 -2.46 23.15 -10.97
C ASN A 26 -3.97 23.11 -10.71
N LYS A 27 -4.43 23.65 -9.56
CA LYS A 27 -5.82 23.59 -9.07
C LYS A 27 -6.41 22.18 -9.01
N SER A 28 -5.54 21.16 -9.00
CA SER A 28 -5.86 19.74 -8.89
C SER A 28 -4.85 19.06 -7.96
N PHE A 29 -5.28 17.97 -7.33
CA PHE A 29 -4.36 17.13 -6.59
C PHE A 29 -3.84 15.97 -7.45
N PRO A 30 -2.56 15.59 -7.32
CA PRO A 30 -2.00 14.47 -8.07
C PRO A 30 -2.51 13.13 -7.53
N ASP A 31 -2.67 12.14 -8.42
CA ASP A 31 -3.06 10.79 -8.04
C ASP A 31 -1.85 9.95 -7.60
N GLY A 32 -1.36 10.22 -6.37
CA GLY A 32 -0.28 9.45 -5.74
C GLY A 32 1.06 10.20 -5.61
N ARG A 33 2.02 9.57 -4.90
CA ARG A 33 3.29 10.23 -4.51
C ARG A 33 4.19 10.48 -5.71
N VAL A 34 4.35 9.47 -6.57
CA VAL A 34 5.19 9.56 -7.78
C VAL A 34 4.71 10.69 -8.70
N ALA A 35 3.40 10.81 -8.94
CA ALA A 35 2.83 11.90 -9.73
C ALA A 35 3.12 13.29 -9.13
N LEU A 36 3.05 13.41 -7.80
CA LEU A 36 3.42 14.63 -7.10
C LEU A 36 4.91 14.96 -7.25
N TYR A 37 5.80 13.99 -6.99
CA TYR A 37 7.24 14.16 -7.16
C TYR A 37 7.59 14.55 -8.60
N LYS A 38 7.01 13.87 -9.60
CA LYS A 38 7.22 14.16 -11.03
C LYS A 38 6.79 15.57 -11.39
N SER A 39 5.64 16.02 -10.88
CA SER A 39 5.20 17.40 -11.11
C SER A 39 6.13 18.44 -10.48
N ILE A 40 6.67 18.16 -9.30
CA ILE A 40 7.55 19.10 -8.60
C ILE A 40 8.93 19.09 -9.26
N ALA A 41 9.45 17.91 -9.62
CA ALA A 41 10.64 17.74 -10.42
C ALA A 41 10.57 18.59 -11.70
N LYS A 42 9.47 18.49 -12.45
CA LYS A 42 9.21 19.31 -13.63
C LYS A 42 9.24 20.80 -13.33
N ALA A 43 8.57 21.24 -12.25
CA ALA A 43 8.57 22.65 -11.87
C ALA A 43 9.99 23.18 -11.57
N TYR A 44 10.80 22.43 -10.84
CA TYR A 44 12.19 22.81 -10.52
C TYR A 44 13.10 22.80 -11.74
N LEU A 45 13.07 21.72 -12.54
CA LEU A 45 13.99 21.52 -13.65
C LEU A 45 13.65 22.37 -14.89
N LYS A 46 12.37 22.74 -15.07
CA LYS A 46 11.90 23.48 -16.25
C LYS A 46 11.43 24.90 -15.93
N ASP A 47 10.55 25.06 -14.95
CA ASP A 47 9.75 26.28 -14.82
C ASP A 47 10.41 27.37 -13.96
N ILE A 48 11.17 26.99 -12.93
CA ILE A 48 11.89 27.96 -12.07
C ILE A 48 12.93 28.74 -12.87
N SER A 49 13.71 28.07 -13.72
CA SER A 49 14.71 28.71 -14.57
C SER A 49 14.08 29.70 -15.56
N ARG A 50 12.92 29.34 -16.13
CA ARG A 50 12.15 30.21 -17.03
C ARG A 50 11.61 31.45 -16.29
N LYS A 51 11.03 31.27 -15.10
CA LYS A 51 10.53 32.38 -14.27
C LYS A 51 11.64 33.33 -13.82
N ARG A 52 12.84 32.83 -13.57
CA ARG A 52 14.03 33.63 -13.18
C ARG A 52 14.74 34.29 -14.37
N LYS A 53 14.23 34.16 -15.60
CA LYS A 53 14.84 34.69 -16.84
C LYS A 53 16.31 34.30 -17.02
N ILE A 54 16.69 33.12 -16.53
CA ILE A 54 18.08 32.67 -16.67
C ILE A 54 18.28 32.13 -18.10
N PRO A 55 19.31 32.56 -18.85
CA PRO A 55 19.52 32.11 -20.22
C PRO A 55 19.59 30.58 -20.32
N ILE A 56 18.66 29.99 -21.07
CA ILE A 56 18.51 28.53 -21.24
C ILE A 56 19.58 27.96 -22.18
N ASP A 57 20.10 28.78 -23.10
CA ASP A 57 20.95 28.39 -24.24
C ASP A 57 22.31 27.77 -23.85
N ARG A 58 22.70 27.87 -22.57
CA ARG A 58 23.93 27.23 -22.03
C ARG A 58 23.65 26.16 -20.97
N ARG A 59 22.38 25.78 -20.77
CA ARG A 59 21.95 24.80 -19.76
C ARG A 59 21.60 23.46 -20.38
N LEU A 60 21.56 22.45 -19.54
CA LEU A 60 20.99 21.15 -19.87
C LEU A 60 19.47 21.31 -20.07
N THR A 61 18.92 20.63 -21.07
CA THR A 61 17.46 20.56 -21.28
C THR A 61 16.79 19.84 -20.11
N TYR A 62 15.46 19.96 -20.01
CA TYR A 62 14.70 19.24 -18.98
C TYR A 62 14.95 17.72 -19.04
N GLU A 63 14.91 17.12 -20.22
CA GLU A 63 15.11 15.67 -20.40
C GLU A 63 16.53 15.24 -20.04
N GLU A 64 17.54 16.01 -20.45
CA GLU A 64 18.94 15.75 -20.08
C GLU A 64 19.13 15.84 -18.56
N GLN A 65 18.57 16.88 -17.91
CA GLN A 65 18.63 17.00 -16.46
C GLN A 65 17.92 15.84 -15.76
N TYR A 66 16.71 15.50 -16.19
CA TYR A 66 15.90 14.43 -15.59
C TYR A 66 16.63 13.09 -15.65
N LYS A 67 17.17 12.73 -16.83
CA LYS A 67 17.94 11.49 -17.02
C LYS A 67 19.23 11.48 -16.20
N CYS A 68 19.96 12.60 -16.16
CA CYS A 68 21.16 12.72 -15.34
C CYS A 68 20.86 12.61 -13.84
N MET A 69 19.74 13.17 -13.37
CA MET A 69 19.30 13.03 -11.98
C MET A 69 18.96 11.59 -11.63
N GLY A 70 18.32 10.84 -12.53
CA GLY A 70 18.05 9.42 -12.37
C GLY A 70 19.31 8.60 -12.13
N LYS A 71 20.28 8.68 -13.05
CA LYS A 71 21.59 8.01 -12.93
C LYS A 71 22.36 8.43 -11.68
N LEU A 72 22.38 9.74 -11.36
CA LEU A 72 23.04 10.24 -10.15
C LEU A 72 22.37 9.71 -8.88
N ALA A 73 21.04 9.66 -8.86
CA ALA A 73 20.28 9.19 -7.71
C ALA A 73 20.54 7.71 -7.42
N VAL A 74 20.58 6.84 -8.43
CA VAL A 74 20.95 5.42 -8.27
C VAL A 74 22.35 5.31 -7.67
N LYS A 75 23.34 6.02 -8.22
CA LYS A 75 24.73 6.01 -7.71
C LYS A 75 24.81 6.48 -6.25
N MET A 76 24.15 7.58 -5.92
CA MET A 76 24.11 8.09 -4.54
C MET A 76 23.40 7.12 -3.59
N GLN A 77 22.39 6.41 -4.08
CA GLN A 77 21.66 5.43 -3.30
C GLN A 77 22.49 4.16 -3.05
N GLU A 78 23.31 3.72 -4.01
CA GLU A 78 24.29 2.65 -3.83
C GLU A 78 25.36 3.02 -2.79
N ILE A 79 25.92 4.24 -2.87
CA ILE A 79 26.88 4.75 -1.89
C ILE A 79 26.26 4.75 -0.48
N ARG A 80 25.02 5.26 -0.36
CA ARG A 80 24.29 5.29 0.91
C ARG A 80 24.16 3.90 1.51
N SER A 81 23.88 2.88 0.70
CA SER A 81 23.74 1.49 1.15
C SER A 81 25.05 0.84 1.62
N MET A 82 26.20 1.24 1.06
CA MET A 82 27.50 0.75 1.52
C MET A 82 27.90 1.34 2.89
N SER A 83 27.28 2.45 3.29
CA SER A 83 27.68 3.27 4.45
C SER A 83 26.89 3.00 5.74
N GLU A 84 26.11 1.91 5.84
CA GLU A 84 25.23 1.61 6.99
C GLU A 84 25.92 1.50 8.37
N LYS A 85 27.26 1.64 8.44
CA LYS A 85 28.04 1.72 9.68
C LYS A 85 28.71 3.09 9.95
N SER A 86 28.60 4.09 9.08
CA SER A 86 29.22 5.41 9.29
C SER A 86 28.45 6.54 8.59
N SER A 87 27.71 7.33 9.37
CA SER A 87 27.07 8.62 9.03
C SER A 87 26.39 8.73 7.65
N PHE A 88 25.05 8.79 7.64
CA PHE A 88 24.17 9.13 6.51
C PHE A 88 24.77 10.10 5.47
N GLN A 89 25.52 9.60 4.48
CA GLN A 89 26.12 10.47 3.47
C GLN A 89 25.07 10.76 2.38
N LEU A 90 24.32 11.84 2.57
CA LEU A 90 23.32 12.36 1.62
C LEU A 90 23.96 13.28 0.56
N SER A 91 25.24 13.07 0.28
CA SER A 91 26.07 13.91 -0.59
C SER A 91 27.12 13.09 -1.31
N ILE A 92 27.51 13.53 -2.50
CA ILE A 92 28.59 12.97 -3.32
C ILE A 92 29.54 14.09 -3.73
N SER A 93 30.81 13.78 -4.05
CA SER A 93 31.71 14.79 -4.59
C SER A 93 31.13 15.41 -5.86
N GLN A 94 31.29 16.73 -6.03
CA GLN A 94 30.82 17.42 -7.22
C GLN A 94 31.48 16.85 -8.48
N LYS A 95 32.76 16.45 -8.37
CA LYS A 95 33.51 15.80 -9.45
C LYS A 95 32.85 14.50 -9.91
N ASP A 96 32.42 13.65 -8.97
CA ASP A 96 31.76 12.38 -9.29
C ASP A 96 30.36 12.58 -9.85
N ALA A 97 29.64 13.63 -9.40
CA ALA A 97 28.33 14.00 -9.95
C ALA A 97 28.45 14.54 -11.38
N GLU A 98 29.43 15.43 -11.64
CA GLU A 98 29.77 15.91 -12.98
C GLU A 98 30.11 14.74 -13.91
N GLN A 99 30.95 13.81 -13.44
CA GLN A 99 31.33 12.63 -14.21
C GLN A 99 30.11 11.77 -14.56
N THR A 100 29.19 11.54 -13.62
CA THR A 100 27.94 10.81 -13.90
C THR A 100 27.06 11.52 -14.94
N PHE A 101 27.00 12.85 -14.92
CA PHE A 101 26.29 13.62 -15.95
C PHE A 101 26.95 13.46 -17.32
N LEU A 102 28.28 13.54 -17.39
CA LEU A 102 29.03 13.37 -18.63
C LEU A 102 28.85 11.97 -19.21
N GLU A 103 28.95 10.92 -18.40
CA GLU A 103 28.73 9.53 -18.83
C GLU A 103 27.33 9.32 -19.39
N THR A 104 26.33 9.94 -18.76
CA THR A 104 24.92 9.84 -19.17
C THR A 104 24.67 10.52 -20.51
N LEU A 105 25.30 11.69 -20.76
CA LEU A 105 25.04 12.51 -21.94
C LEU A 105 25.94 12.17 -23.13
N ILE A 106 27.22 11.89 -22.88
CA ILE A 106 28.21 11.61 -23.93
C ILE A 106 27.98 10.24 -24.57
N LYS A 107 27.50 9.25 -23.80
CA LYS A 107 27.18 7.91 -24.35
C LYS A 107 26.19 7.98 -25.52
N ASN A 108 25.35 9.01 -25.58
CA ASN A 108 24.35 9.20 -26.64
C ASN A 108 24.85 10.03 -27.84
N ASP A 109 25.93 10.82 -27.70
CA ASP A 109 26.52 11.61 -28.80
C ASP A 109 28.03 11.93 -28.58
N PRO A 110 28.93 11.01 -28.96
CA PRO A 110 30.37 11.17 -28.76
C PRO A 110 30.97 12.39 -29.49
N LYS A 111 30.34 12.83 -30.59
CA LYS A 111 30.83 13.93 -31.43
C LYS A 111 30.67 15.30 -30.76
N LYS A 112 29.80 15.41 -29.74
CA LYS A 112 29.54 16.65 -28.98
C LYS A 112 30.20 16.72 -27.60
N GLY A 113 31.17 15.85 -27.30
CA GLY A 113 31.76 15.74 -25.96
C GLY A 113 32.32 17.04 -25.38
N SER A 114 32.89 17.93 -26.20
CA SER A 114 33.40 19.25 -25.75
C SER A 114 32.28 20.21 -25.33
N GLU A 115 31.22 20.28 -26.14
CA GLU A 115 30.04 21.12 -25.87
C GLU A 115 29.30 20.64 -24.61
N ILE A 116 29.09 19.32 -24.49
CA ILE A 116 28.44 18.70 -23.34
C ILE A 116 29.23 19.00 -22.05
N ARG A 117 30.57 18.88 -22.08
CA ARG A 117 31.42 19.22 -20.92
C ARG A 117 31.22 20.66 -20.44
N ASN A 118 31.15 21.61 -21.37
CA ASN A 118 30.92 23.01 -21.04
C ASN A 118 29.53 23.23 -20.42
N ARG A 119 28.48 22.57 -20.95
CA ARG A 119 27.11 22.66 -20.43
C ARG A 119 26.96 22.03 -19.04
N VAL A 120 27.58 20.88 -18.80
CA VAL A 120 27.61 20.23 -17.47
C VAL A 120 28.33 21.11 -16.45
N LYS A 121 29.52 21.63 -16.79
CA LYS A 121 30.25 22.54 -15.90
C LYS A 121 29.45 23.82 -15.59
N ALA A 122 28.79 24.38 -16.60
CA ALA A 122 27.92 25.54 -16.42
C ALA A 122 26.72 25.24 -15.50
N TYR A 123 26.14 24.05 -15.61
CA TYR A 123 25.07 23.57 -14.73
C TYR A 123 25.53 23.55 -13.27
N PHE A 124 26.62 22.84 -12.96
CA PHE A 124 27.13 22.71 -11.58
C PHE A 124 27.59 24.04 -10.97
N ASN A 125 28.24 24.90 -11.75
CA ASN A 125 28.59 26.25 -11.31
C ASN A 125 27.38 27.10 -10.93
N SER A 126 26.21 26.79 -11.49
CA SER A 126 24.98 27.54 -11.22
C SER A 126 24.22 27.08 -9.98
N LEU A 127 24.53 25.89 -9.44
CA LEU A 127 23.87 25.32 -8.24
C LEU A 127 24.02 26.22 -7.01
N LYS A 128 25.18 26.87 -6.84
CA LYS A 128 25.42 27.81 -5.72
C LYS A 128 24.52 29.05 -5.76
N LYS A 129 23.94 29.37 -6.93
CA LYS A 129 23.15 30.59 -7.17
C LYS A 129 21.65 30.33 -7.28
N ASN A 130 21.23 29.08 -7.44
CA ASN A 130 19.85 28.72 -7.68
C ASN A 130 19.35 27.72 -6.63
N SER A 131 18.14 27.94 -6.11
CA SER A 131 17.41 26.88 -5.42
C SER A 131 16.99 25.82 -6.45
N GLU A 132 17.69 24.69 -6.47
CA GLU A 132 17.46 23.56 -7.37
C GLU A 132 17.19 22.27 -6.58
N ILE A 133 16.80 21.20 -7.28
CA ILE A 133 16.59 19.88 -6.66
C ILE A 133 17.92 19.25 -6.22
N LEU A 134 19.00 19.56 -6.91
CA LEU A 134 20.36 19.25 -6.49
C LEU A 134 20.97 20.52 -5.90
N ILE A 135 21.59 20.43 -4.73
CA ILE A 135 22.17 21.58 -4.03
C ILE A 135 23.60 21.27 -3.56
N PRO A 136 24.47 22.29 -3.45
CA PRO A 136 25.74 22.14 -2.74
C PRO A 136 25.48 21.79 -1.27
N LYS A 137 26.18 20.78 -0.74
CA LYS A 137 26.15 20.38 0.67
C LYS A 137 27.39 20.88 1.41
N THR A 138 28.53 20.90 0.73
CA THR A 138 29.77 21.57 1.14
C THR A 138 30.37 22.30 -0.06
N GLU A 139 31.61 22.80 0.06
CA GLU A 139 32.30 23.44 -1.06
C GLU A 139 32.49 22.50 -2.27
N ASP A 140 32.77 21.23 -2.00
CA ASP A 140 33.12 20.20 -3.00
C ASP A 140 32.11 19.06 -3.11
N THR A 141 31.00 19.12 -2.38
CA THR A 141 29.97 18.08 -2.42
C THR A 141 28.60 18.63 -2.78
N VAL A 142 27.83 17.81 -3.47
CA VAL A 142 26.45 18.07 -3.88
C VAL A 142 25.55 16.97 -3.36
N GLY A 143 24.27 17.26 -3.22
CA GLY A 143 23.27 16.24 -2.92
C GLY A 143 21.86 16.73 -3.15
N PHE A 144 20.91 15.81 -3.16
CA PHE A 144 19.52 16.16 -3.34
C PHE A 144 19.04 17.07 -2.20
N LEU A 145 18.16 18.01 -2.54
CA LEU A 145 17.53 18.94 -1.59
C LEU A 145 16.91 18.18 -0.42
N HIS A 146 16.28 17.04 -0.72
CA HIS A 146 15.74 16.10 0.24
C HIS A 146 15.96 14.67 -0.25
N LEU A 147 16.15 13.74 0.70
CA LEU A 147 16.39 12.33 0.40
C LEU A 147 15.29 11.72 -0.47
N SER A 148 14.04 12.11 -0.25
CA SER A 148 12.92 11.61 -1.04
C SER A 148 13.00 11.91 -2.53
N TYR A 149 13.69 12.99 -2.94
CA TYR A 149 13.94 13.23 -4.36
C TYR A 149 14.98 12.26 -4.91
N GLN A 150 16.02 11.95 -4.13
CA GLN A 150 16.98 10.90 -4.49
C GLN A 150 16.25 9.56 -4.66
N GLU A 151 15.43 9.16 -3.70
CA GLU A 151 14.67 7.91 -3.77
C GLU A 151 13.69 7.89 -4.96
N PHE A 152 13.04 9.02 -5.27
CA PHE A 152 12.18 9.17 -6.44
C PHE A 152 12.95 9.07 -7.77
N PHE A 153 14.03 9.82 -7.96
CA PHE A 153 14.80 9.78 -9.21
C PHE A 153 15.48 8.43 -9.42
N ALA A 154 15.94 7.78 -8.34
CA ALA A 154 16.46 6.42 -8.41
C ALA A 154 15.36 5.44 -8.84
N ALA A 155 14.14 5.59 -8.32
CA ALA A 155 13.01 4.75 -8.70
C ALA A 155 12.61 4.91 -10.17
N GLU A 156 12.59 6.14 -10.69
CA GLU A 156 12.29 6.42 -12.09
C GLU A 156 13.37 5.85 -13.02
N GLU A 157 14.66 5.99 -12.67
CA GLU A 157 15.76 5.41 -13.44
C GLU A 157 15.69 3.88 -13.50
N LEU A 158 15.38 3.22 -12.38
CA LEU A 158 15.20 1.76 -12.36
C LEU A 158 13.97 1.33 -13.17
N ARG A 159 12.93 2.17 -13.25
CA ARG A 159 11.74 1.92 -14.07
C ARG A 159 12.08 2.01 -15.55
N ASP A 160 12.82 3.03 -15.96
CA ASP A 160 13.30 3.16 -17.35
C ASP A 160 14.19 1.95 -17.71
N GLU A 161 15.12 1.55 -16.82
CA GLU A 161 15.94 0.34 -16.99
C GLU A 161 15.06 -0.92 -17.11
N PHE A 162 14.00 -1.05 -16.30
CA PHE A 162 13.06 -2.17 -16.38
C PHE A 162 12.31 -2.23 -17.71
N GLU A 163 11.79 -1.11 -18.20
CA GLU A 163 11.09 -1.03 -19.49
C GLU A 163 11.99 -1.40 -20.67
N GLU A 164 13.29 -1.07 -20.59
CA GLU A 164 14.28 -1.53 -21.57
C GLU A 164 14.54 -3.05 -21.42
N ILE A 165 14.80 -3.53 -20.19
CA ILE A 165 15.21 -4.92 -19.93
C ILE A 165 14.10 -5.94 -20.19
N ILE A 166 12.82 -5.60 -20.05
CA ILE A 166 11.74 -6.57 -20.34
C ILE A 166 11.71 -6.99 -21.81
N LEU A 167 12.32 -6.21 -22.70
CA LEU A 167 12.41 -6.49 -24.14
C LEU A 167 13.69 -7.25 -24.53
N THR A 168 14.64 -7.45 -23.61
CA THR A 168 15.93 -8.10 -23.89
C THR A 168 15.88 -9.62 -23.68
N ASP A 169 17.04 -10.29 -23.85
CA ASP A 169 17.20 -11.71 -23.56
C ASP A 169 17.09 -12.04 -22.05
N LYS A 170 17.01 -13.33 -21.74
CA LYS A 170 16.78 -13.84 -20.38
C LYS A 170 17.94 -13.52 -19.42
N GLU A 171 19.18 -13.51 -19.90
CA GLU A 171 20.34 -13.29 -19.05
C GLU A 171 20.37 -11.85 -18.51
N GLN A 172 20.13 -10.86 -19.38
CA GLN A 172 20.05 -9.45 -18.98
C GLN A 172 18.91 -9.20 -17.98
N LYS A 173 17.75 -9.83 -18.20
CA LYS A 173 16.62 -9.81 -17.26
C LYS A 173 17.01 -10.35 -15.89
N ASP A 174 17.64 -11.52 -15.84
CA ASP A 174 18.04 -12.16 -14.59
C ASP A 174 19.07 -11.33 -13.81
N VAL A 175 19.99 -10.64 -14.49
CA VAL A 175 20.93 -9.69 -13.88
C VAL A 175 20.18 -8.53 -13.22
N PHE A 176 19.26 -7.89 -13.93
CA PHE A 176 18.47 -6.78 -13.40
C PHE A 176 17.60 -7.22 -12.21
N TYR A 177 16.91 -8.35 -12.31
CA TYR A 177 16.07 -8.85 -11.22
C TYR A 177 16.88 -9.23 -9.98
N ARG A 178 18.10 -9.75 -10.14
CA ARG A 178 19.00 -10.02 -9.02
C ARG A 178 19.45 -8.73 -8.34
N LYS A 179 19.81 -7.70 -9.12
CA LYS A 179 20.14 -6.36 -8.61
C LYS A 179 18.98 -5.79 -7.79
N MET A 180 17.76 -5.78 -8.34
CA MET A 180 16.56 -5.28 -7.65
C MET A 180 16.24 -6.06 -6.38
N ARG A 181 16.42 -7.40 -6.38
CA ARG A 181 16.25 -8.23 -5.19
C ARG A 181 17.24 -7.88 -4.09
N ASN A 182 18.50 -7.62 -4.45
CA ASN A 182 19.52 -7.22 -3.50
C ASN A 182 19.17 -5.84 -2.91
N PHE A 183 18.73 -4.89 -3.75
CA PHE A 183 18.25 -3.60 -3.26
C PHE A 183 17.04 -3.73 -2.32
N ALA A 184 16.07 -4.57 -2.64
CA ALA A 184 14.89 -4.75 -1.78
C ALA A 184 15.22 -5.21 -0.35
N GLN A 185 16.37 -5.89 -0.15
CA GLN A 185 16.87 -6.34 1.15
C GLN A 185 17.56 -5.25 1.98
N LEU A 186 17.86 -4.09 1.38
CA LEU A 186 18.58 -3.02 2.05
C LEU A 186 17.58 -1.96 2.52
N GLN A 187 17.59 -1.64 3.82
CA GLN A 187 16.68 -0.63 4.40
C GLN A 187 16.80 0.72 3.69
N SER A 188 18.03 1.06 3.28
CA SER A 188 18.33 2.26 2.52
C SER A 188 17.56 2.36 1.19
N TRP A 189 17.17 1.25 0.56
CA TRP A 189 16.44 1.21 -0.72
C TRP A 189 14.92 1.02 -0.59
N THR A 190 14.39 0.75 0.60
CA THR A 190 12.97 0.39 0.78
C THR A 190 12.01 1.38 0.12
N GLU A 191 12.17 2.69 0.36
CA GLU A 191 11.29 3.70 -0.26
C GLU A 191 11.51 3.81 -1.78
N THR A 192 12.74 3.68 -2.28
CA THR A 192 13.04 3.66 -3.72
C THR A 192 12.30 2.52 -4.41
N ILE A 193 12.33 1.31 -3.84
CA ILE A 193 11.64 0.15 -4.41
C ILE A 193 10.12 0.33 -4.34
N ILE A 194 9.58 0.93 -3.27
CA ILE A 194 8.16 1.24 -3.18
C ILE A 194 7.75 2.26 -4.28
N LEU A 195 8.52 3.34 -4.45
CA LEU A 195 8.28 4.34 -5.50
C LEU A 195 8.41 3.75 -6.91
N PHE A 196 9.32 2.78 -7.09
CA PHE A 196 9.43 2.01 -8.33
C PHE A 196 8.13 1.28 -8.63
N PHE A 197 7.47 0.64 -7.67
CA PHE A 197 6.16 0.02 -7.93
C PHE A 197 5.03 1.05 -8.10
N GLU A 198 5.03 2.14 -7.31
CA GLU A 198 3.99 3.17 -7.36
C GLU A 198 3.83 3.83 -8.74
N GLY A 199 4.93 4.06 -9.46
CA GLY A 199 4.84 4.80 -10.71
C GLY A 199 4.28 4.00 -11.89
N PHE A 200 4.14 2.67 -11.81
CA PHE A 200 3.48 1.90 -12.87
C PHE A 200 2.04 2.38 -13.07
N ARG A 201 1.36 2.74 -11.97
CA ARG A 201 0.00 3.28 -11.97
C ARG A 201 -0.12 4.60 -12.74
N THR A 202 0.95 5.38 -12.82
CA THR A 202 0.91 6.72 -13.40
C THR A 202 0.96 6.74 -14.93
N GLU A 203 1.29 5.61 -15.58
CA GLU A 203 1.69 5.63 -17.00
C GLU A 203 0.83 4.78 -17.96
N GLU A 204 0.05 3.76 -17.52
CA GLU A 204 -0.62 2.86 -18.49
C GLU A 204 -1.94 2.19 -18.04
N ARG A 205 -2.81 1.83 -19.00
CA ARG A 205 -4.01 0.98 -18.78
C ARG A 205 -3.68 -0.46 -18.36
N ASN A 206 -2.45 -0.93 -18.60
CA ASN A 206 -2.01 -2.30 -18.34
C ASN A 206 -1.01 -2.40 -17.16
N TYR A 207 -0.95 -1.38 -16.31
CA TYR A 207 0.03 -1.27 -15.23
C TYR A 207 0.04 -2.47 -14.29
N VAL A 208 -1.12 -3.10 -14.06
CA VAL A 208 -1.26 -4.28 -13.19
C VAL A 208 -0.38 -5.43 -13.69
N ASN A 209 -0.38 -5.70 -14.99
CA ASN A 209 0.41 -6.80 -15.56
C ASN A 209 1.92 -6.53 -15.49
N LYS A 210 2.36 -5.29 -15.74
CA LYS A 210 3.76 -4.89 -15.61
C LYS A 210 4.23 -4.94 -14.15
N CYS A 211 3.42 -4.41 -13.24
CA CYS A 211 3.66 -4.43 -11.80
C CYS A 211 3.77 -5.88 -11.29
N GLN A 212 2.85 -6.77 -11.70
CA GLN A 212 2.87 -8.18 -11.35
C GLN A 212 4.08 -8.93 -11.96
N LEU A 213 4.45 -8.62 -13.20
CA LEU A 213 5.64 -9.18 -13.84
C LEU A 213 6.91 -8.79 -13.08
N ALA A 214 7.11 -7.49 -12.84
CA ALA A 214 8.24 -6.95 -12.10
C ALA A 214 8.32 -7.60 -10.71
N PHE A 215 7.21 -7.61 -9.99
CA PHE A 215 7.12 -8.17 -8.64
C PHE A 215 7.49 -9.66 -8.60
N ASN A 216 6.87 -10.47 -9.46
CA ASN A 216 7.14 -11.91 -9.51
C ASN A 216 8.61 -12.23 -9.80
N ASN A 217 9.24 -11.47 -10.68
CA ASN A 217 10.63 -11.73 -11.08
C ASN A 217 11.62 -11.20 -10.04
N ILE A 218 11.45 -9.96 -9.56
CA ILE A 218 12.31 -9.33 -8.55
C ILE A 218 12.30 -10.12 -7.25
N PHE A 219 11.13 -10.62 -6.83
CA PHE A 219 11.02 -11.41 -5.61
C PHE A 219 11.09 -12.93 -5.86
N ASN A 220 11.36 -13.39 -7.09
CA ASN A 220 11.40 -14.83 -7.49
C ASN A 220 10.20 -15.62 -6.98
N TRP A 221 9.04 -14.98 -7.02
CA TRP A 221 7.82 -15.43 -6.36
C TRP A 221 7.25 -16.73 -6.97
N LYS A 222 7.63 -17.04 -8.21
CA LYS A 222 7.18 -18.23 -8.95
C LYS A 222 7.94 -19.51 -8.57
N ASN A 223 9.12 -19.41 -7.96
CA ASN A 223 9.91 -20.57 -7.54
C ASN A 223 9.90 -20.64 -6.01
N SER A 224 9.12 -21.58 -5.49
CA SER A 224 8.65 -21.75 -4.10
C SER A 224 9.70 -21.98 -3.00
N ASN A 225 10.97 -21.64 -3.20
CA ASN A 225 12.01 -21.78 -2.18
C ASN A 225 12.44 -20.40 -1.68
N PHE A 226 11.69 -19.89 -0.71
CA PHE A 226 11.88 -18.58 -0.07
C PHE A 226 13.06 -18.52 0.91
N GLU A 227 13.89 -19.54 0.94
CA GLU A 227 15.02 -19.68 1.86
C GLU A 227 16.09 -18.59 1.67
N ASN A 228 16.05 -17.84 0.56
CA ASN A 228 17.08 -16.89 0.15
C ASN A 228 16.66 -15.40 0.18
N ILE A 229 15.49 -15.06 0.74
CA ILE A 229 15.10 -13.66 0.94
C ILE A 229 15.29 -13.33 2.42
N GLU A 230 16.14 -12.36 2.74
CA GLU A 230 16.27 -11.85 4.11
C GLU A 230 15.01 -11.10 4.55
N ASP A 231 14.76 -11.05 5.86
CA ASP A 231 13.55 -10.45 6.48
C ASP A 231 13.19 -9.05 5.95
N SER A 232 14.19 -8.24 5.60
CA SER A 232 14.06 -6.88 5.06
C SER A 232 13.52 -6.85 3.62
N GLY A 233 13.94 -7.80 2.78
CA GLY A 233 13.41 -7.98 1.42
C GLY A 233 11.93 -8.32 1.43
N VAL A 234 11.52 -9.15 2.40
CA VAL A 234 10.11 -9.51 2.65
C VAL A 234 9.31 -8.30 3.07
N GLU A 235 9.83 -7.51 4.00
CA GLU A 235 9.16 -6.30 4.50
C GLU A 235 8.91 -5.30 3.37
N THR A 236 9.89 -5.09 2.50
CA THR A 236 9.74 -4.25 1.30
C THR A 236 8.67 -4.82 0.36
N GLY A 237 8.72 -6.13 0.06
CA GLY A 237 7.69 -6.84 -0.73
C GLY A 237 6.27 -6.68 -0.17
N LEU A 238 6.13 -6.79 1.15
CA LEU A 238 4.88 -6.61 1.87
C LEU A 238 4.36 -5.18 1.81
N LYS A 239 5.23 -4.18 1.97
CA LYS A 239 4.84 -2.76 1.83
C LYS A 239 4.30 -2.47 0.43
N ILE A 240 4.82 -3.13 -0.60
CA ILE A 240 4.31 -2.99 -1.97
C ILE A 240 2.91 -3.59 -2.12
N LEU A 241 2.71 -4.80 -1.59
CA LEU A 241 1.43 -5.50 -1.66
C LEU A 241 0.33 -4.81 -0.84
N THR A 242 0.64 -4.44 0.40
CA THR A 242 -0.31 -3.84 1.35
C THR A 242 -0.76 -2.45 0.92
N ASN A 243 0.08 -1.69 0.22
CA ASN A 243 -0.33 -0.40 -0.32
C ASN A 243 -1.21 -0.51 -1.60
N ASN A 244 -1.73 -1.70 -1.91
CA ASN A 244 -2.63 -1.99 -3.05
C ASN A 244 -2.00 -1.71 -4.43
N TYR A 245 -0.68 -1.68 -4.60
CA TYR A 245 -0.07 -1.43 -5.92
C TYR A 245 -0.28 -2.58 -6.92
N ILE A 246 -0.59 -3.77 -6.41
CA ILE A 246 -0.94 -4.99 -7.18
C ILE A 246 -2.43 -5.36 -6.94
N GLY A 247 -3.14 -4.54 -6.14
CA GLY A 247 -4.31 -4.92 -5.35
C GLY A 247 -5.63 -5.15 -6.10
N ASP A 248 -5.80 -4.62 -7.31
CA ASP A 248 -7.08 -4.78 -8.02
C ASP A 248 -7.30 -6.21 -8.54
N ASN A 249 -6.21 -6.96 -8.72
CA ASN A 249 -6.24 -8.40 -9.06
C ASN A 249 -5.70 -9.28 -7.93
N PHE A 250 -5.39 -8.73 -6.75
CA PHE A 250 -4.95 -9.44 -5.56
C PHE A 250 -5.53 -8.71 -4.36
N ASN A 251 -6.69 -9.13 -3.86
CA ASN A 251 -7.39 -8.41 -2.79
C ASN A 251 -6.57 -8.36 -1.48
N ILE A 252 -5.65 -7.40 -1.32
CA ILE A 252 -4.90 -7.14 -0.09
C ILE A 252 -5.34 -5.77 0.40
N SER A 253 -6.52 -5.67 1.01
CA SER A 253 -7.00 -4.40 1.55
C SER A 253 -6.23 -4.02 2.83
N ALA A 254 -5.25 -3.13 2.73
CA ALA A 254 -4.73 -2.45 3.92
C ALA A 254 -5.51 -1.18 4.23
N LYS A 255 -5.86 -0.98 5.50
CA LYS A 255 -6.23 0.33 6.04
C LYS A 255 -5.48 0.58 7.36
N TYR A 256 -4.79 1.71 7.39
CA TYR A 256 -3.77 2.09 8.37
C TYR A 256 -4.28 2.37 9.79
N GLN A 257 -3.45 1.93 10.76
CA GLN A 257 -3.07 2.55 12.03
C GLN A 257 -4.18 2.98 13.00
N THR A 258 -4.63 2.01 13.80
CA THR A 258 -4.24 1.83 15.21
C THR A 258 -4.68 0.41 15.55
N TYR A 259 -3.78 -0.42 16.09
CA TYR A 259 -3.88 -1.88 16.31
C TYR A 259 -3.45 -2.79 15.13
N ASP A 260 -2.72 -3.83 15.51
CA ASP A 260 -1.94 -4.78 14.71
C ASP A 260 -2.80 -5.71 13.84
N TYR A 261 -2.97 -5.38 12.54
CA TYR A 261 -3.61 -6.29 11.58
C TYR A 261 -3.05 -6.15 10.15
N TYR A 262 -2.88 -7.29 9.45
CA TYR A 262 -2.62 -7.40 8.01
C TYR A 262 -3.59 -8.42 7.37
N PHE A 263 -4.19 -8.07 6.24
CA PHE A 263 -5.06 -8.93 5.42
C PHE A 263 -4.24 -9.62 4.32
N ILE A 264 -4.45 -10.92 4.06
CA ILE A 264 -3.96 -11.59 2.83
C ILE A 264 -5.11 -12.41 2.23
N ASN A 265 -5.60 -12.04 1.05
CA ASN A 265 -6.60 -12.83 0.32
C ASN A 265 -5.91 -13.92 -0.52
N ARG A 266 -6.41 -15.17 -0.37
CA ARG A 266 -5.87 -16.40 -0.96
C ARG A 266 -6.15 -16.54 -2.47
N TYR A 267 -7.13 -15.81 -3.03
CA TYR A 267 -7.63 -16.15 -4.37
C TYR A 267 -6.71 -15.78 -5.53
N ASP A 268 -5.80 -14.82 -5.34
CA ASP A 268 -4.90 -14.42 -6.42
C ASP A 268 -3.42 -14.52 -6.03
N THR A 269 -3.11 -14.75 -4.75
CA THR A 269 -1.73 -14.84 -4.24
C THR A 269 -1.10 -16.19 -4.56
N PRO A 270 0.00 -16.28 -5.34
CA PRO A 270 0.70 -17.54 -5.59
C PRO A 270 1.03 -18.24 -4.27
N TRP A 271 0.67 -19.52 -4.16
CA TRP A 271 0.69 -20.33 -2.93
C TRP A 271 1.99 -20.22 -2.13
N GLY A 272 3.14 -20.22 -2.83
CA GLY A 272 4.44 -20.12 -2.19
C GLY A 272 4.56 -18.90 -1.27
N VAL A 273 3.94 -17.79 -1.64
CA VAL A 273 4.03 -16.59 -0.82
C VAL A 273 3.15 -16.56 0.36
N PHE A 274 1.96 -17.10 0.24
CA PHE A 274 1.07 -17.17 1.37
C PHE A 274 1.81 -17.85 2.55
N GLU A 275 2.49 -18.97 2.28
CA GLU A 275 3.31 -19.72 3.23
C GLU A 275 4.51 -18.91 3.79
N TYR A 276 5.22 -18.18 2.94
CA TYR A 276 6.39 -17.42 3.38
C TYR A 276 6.02 -16.15 4.16
N LEU A 277 4.96 -15.44 3.76
CA LEU A 277 4.43 -14.30 4.51
C LEU A 277 3.98 -14.73 5.90
N ILE A 278 3.31 -15.89 5.98
CA ILE A 278 2.96 -16.53 7.25
C ILE A 278 4.19 -16.88 8.07
N SER A 279 5.21 -17.49 7.47
CA SER A 279 6.46 -17.85 8.16
C SER A 279 7.22 -16.64 8.70
N TRP A 280 7.38 -15.57 7.89
CA TRP A 280 8.01 -14.31 8.29
C TRP A 280 7.24 -13.62 9.41
N ALA A 281 5.90 -13.53 9.29
CA ALA A 281 5.09 -12.91 10.32
C ALA A 281 5.09 -13.69 11.63
N ARG A 282 5.03 -15.03 11.56
CA ARG A 282 5.23 -15.93 12.71
C ARG A 282 6.58 -15.65 13.40
N LYS A 283 7.67 -15.46 12.64
CA LYS A 283 9.00 -15.10 13.17
C LYS A 283 9.06 -13.71 13.83
N LYS A 284 8.27 -12.74 13.35
CA LYS A 284 8.19 -11.38 13.92
C LYS A 284 7.15 -11.23 15.04
N GLY A 285 6.51 -12.33 15.47
CA GLY A 285 5.43 -12.30 16.46
C GLY A 285 4.15 -11.65 15.94
N LEU A 286 4.05 -11.46 14.63
CA LEU A 286 2.88 -10.93 13.94
C LEU A 286 1.92 -12.09 13.66
N PHE A 287 0.64 -11.86 13.95
CA PHE A 287 -0.40 -12.86 13.76
C PHE A 287 -0.83 -12.89 12.28
N ILE A 288 -0.63 -14.02 11.60
CA ILE A 288 -1.26 -14.29 10.29
C ILE A 288 -2.10 -15.55 10.40
N GLU A 289 -3.35 -15.43 9.95
CA GLU A 289 -4.29 -16.53 9.87
C GLU A 289 -4.04 -17.35 8.60
N GLU A 290 -3.60 -18.58 8.78
CA GLU A 290 -3.61 -19.64 7.78
C GLU A 290 -5.02 -20.24 7.82
N LEU A 291 -5.82 -20.13 6.75
CA LEU A 291 -7.12 -20.82 6.68
C LEU A 291 -6.84 -22.33 6.69
N PRO A 292 -7.23 -23.10 7.72
CA PRO A 292 -6.75 -24.48 7.86
C PRO A 292 -7.33 -25.38 6.78
N ASP A 293 -6.43 -26.18 6.20
CA ASP A 293 -6.79 -27.50 5.72
C ASP A 293 -7.24 -28.34 6.93
N ASN A 294 -8.33 -29.07 6.79
CA ASN A 294 -9.11 -29.67 7.89
C ASN A 294 -8.45 -30.88 8.55
N SER A 295 -7.18 -30.80 8.95
CA SER A 295 -6.58 -31.88 9.74
C SER A 295 -5.54 -31.40 10.75
N LYS A 296 -5.88 -31.67 12.03
CA LYS A 296 -5.01 -31.85 13.20
C LYS A 296 -4.68 -30.61 14.05
N GLN A 297 -5.54 -30.45 15.06
CA GLN A 297 -5.24 -30.15 16.47
C GLN A 297 -4.27 -29.00 16.82
N ASN A 298 -4.89 -27.92 17.31
CA ASN A 298 -4.73 -27.41 18.67
C ASN A 298 -3.44 -26.66 19.04
N HIS A 299 -3.25 -25.44 18.51
CA HIS A 299 -2.50 -24.39 19.23
C HIS A 299 -3.07 -22.97 18.96
N SER A 300 -3.45 -22.24 20.03
CA SER A 300 -3.61 -20.76 20.13
C SER A 300 -4.91 -20.03 19.69
N VAL A 301 -6.07 -20.69 19.63
CA VAL A 301 -7.37 -20.03 19.31
C VAL A 301 -7.84 -18.97 20.32
N GLU A 302 -7.30 -18.97 21.54
CA GLU A 302 -7.69 -18.04 22.60
C GLU A 302 -7.27 -16.59 22.35
N LYS A 303 -6.31 -16.33 21.45
CA LYS A 303 -5.84 -14.96 21.17
C LYS A 303 -6.60 -14.27 20.03
N VAL A 304 -7.40 -15.01 19.27
CA VAL A 304 -8.15 -14.48 18.13
C VAL A 304 -9.25 -13.53 18.62
N ARG A 305 -9.22 -12.28 18.11
CA ARG A 305 -10.18 -11.22 18.45
C ARG A 305 -10.98 -10.73 17.23
N TRP A 306 -10.50 -10.93 16.00
CA TRP A 306 -11.13 -10.44 14.77
C TRP A 306 -11.04 -11.51 13.68
N VAL A 307 -12.16 -11.77 12.98
CA VAL A 307 -12.26 -12.74 11.87
C VAL A 307 -13.13 -12.15 10.76
N GLU A 308 -12.71 -12.28 9.50
CA GLU A 308 -13.50 -11.97 8.30
C GLU A 308 -13.43 -13.14 7.31
N ILE A 309 -14.59 -13.64 6.89
CA ILE A 309 -14.69 -14.80 5.99
C ILE A 309 -15.55 -14.43 4.79
N ALA A 310 -14.94 -14.47 3.61
CA ALA A 310 -15.58 -14.25 2.31
C ALA A 310 -15.58 -15.54 1.46
N ASP A 311 -15.90 -16.69 2.08
CA ASP A 311 -16.03 -17.98 1.39
C ASP A 311 -17.47 -18.16 0.89
N LYS A 312 -17.66 -18.72 -0.32
CA LYS A 312 -18.99 -19.02 -0.90
C LYS A 312 -19.53 -20.39 -0.47
N LYS A 313 -18.94 -21.03 0.54
CA LYS A 313 -19.39 -22.33 1.04
C LYS A 313 -20.78 -22.24 1.69
N LYS A 314 -21.60 -23.26 1.46
CA LYS A 314 -23.00 -23.35 1.94
C LYS A 314 -23.14 -23.50 3.46
N THR A 315 -22.08 -23.88 4.17
CA THR A 315 -22.09 -24.18 5.60
C THR A 315 -20.83 -23.65 6.27
N PHE A 316 -20.99 -22.82 7.30
CA PHE A 316 -19.93 -22.33 8.17
C PHE A 316 -20.11 -22.96 9.55
N GLU A 317 -19.18 -23.82 9.96
CA GLU A 317 -19.07 -24.28 11.34
C GLU A 317 -18.01 -23.41 12.03
N ILE A 318 -18.39 -22.72 13.10
CA ILE A 318 -17.49 -21.79 13.79
C ILE A 318 -16.42 -22.58 14.54
N PRO A 319 -15.12 -22.42 14.20
CA PRO A 319 -14.05 -22.91 15.05
C PRO A 319 -14.12 -22.20 16.42
N TYR A 320 -13.77 -22.90 17.51
CA TYR A 320 -13.86 -22.35 18.87
C TYR A 320 -12.90 -21.16 19.08
N PHE A 321 -13.39 -19.93 18.89
CA PHE A 321 -12.66 -18.67 19.13
C PHE A 321 -13.23 -17.95 20.37
N PRO A 322 -12.90 -18.37 21.60
CA PRO A 322 -13.61 -17.96 22.82
C PRO A 322 -13.54 -16.45 23.12
N ASN A 323 -12.58 -15.76 22.52
CA ASN A 323 -12.36 -14.34 22.75
C ASN A 323 -12.65 -13.44 21.53
N LEU A 324 -13.30 -13.96 20.49
CA LEU A 324 -13.65 -13.17 19.31
C LEU A 324 -14.47 -11.93 19.67
N VAL A 325 -14.07 -10.76 19.17
CA VAL A 325 -14.69 -9.44 19.40
C VAL A 325 -15.41 -8.94 18.14
N PHE A 326 -14.88 -9.25 16.96
CA PHE A 326 -15.47 -8.87 15.68
C PHE A 326 -15.52 -10.06 14.73
N LEU A 327 -16.66 -10.23 14.06
CA LEU A 327 -16.85 -11.24 13.04
C LEU A 327 -17.58 -10.65 11.83
N ASN A 328 -16.98 -10.76 10.65
CA ASN A 328 -17.59 -10.40 9.38
C ASN A 328 -17.75 -11.63 8.48
N LEU A 329 -18.99 -11.93 8.13
CA LEU A 329 -19.40 -13.04 7.29
C LEU A 329 -20.22 -12.56 6.09
N ASN A 330 -20.07 -11.29 5.69
CA ASN A 330 -20.86 -10.69 4.62
C ASN A 330 -20.71 -11.45 3.29
N ASN A 331 -21.83 -11.71 2.62
CA ASN A 331 -21.88 -12.30 1.28
C ASN A 331 -21.20 -13.68 1.18
N SER A 332 -21.35 -14.50 2.22
CA SER A 332 -20.66 -15.80 2.34
C SER A 332 -21.57 -17.00 2.09
N SER A 333 -22.79 -16.77 1.58
CA SER A 333 -23.79 -17.83 1.30
C SER A 333 -24.14 -18.71 2.51
N ILE A 334 -23.96 -18.18 3.72
CA ILE A 334 -24.20 -18.89 4.98
C ILE A 334 -25.70 -18.94 5.26
N LYS A 335 -26.21 -20.10 5.65
CA LYS A 335 -27.62 -20.29 6.01
C LYS A 335 -27.87 -20.33 7.51
N THR A 336 -26.86 -20.69 8.30
CA THR A 336 -26.97 -20.93 9.73
C THR A 336 -25.82 -20.30 10.49
N ILE A 337 -26.10 -19.84 11.70
CA ILE A 337 -25.14 -19.20 12.61
C ILE A 337 -25.04 -19.93 13.95
N VAL A 338 -25.35 -21.24 13.94
CA VAL A 338 -25.22 -22.12 15.11
C VAL A 338 -23.82 -22.00 15.69
N GLY A 339 -23.73 -21.73 17.00
CA GLY A 339 -22.48 -21.57 17.73
C GLY A 339 -22.08 -20.12 18.02
N LEU A 340 -22.64 -19.10 17.33
CA LEU A 340 -22.27 -17.69 17.59
C LEU A 340 -22.62 -17.23 19.02
N GLY A 341 -23.65 -17.79 19.64
CA GLY A 341 -24.01 -17.49 21.04
C GLY A 341 -22.97 -17.91 22.08
N ASN A 342 -21.99 -18.74 21.69
CA ASN A 342 -20.89 -19.14 22.55
C ASN A 342 -19.76 -18.09 22.58
N LEU A 343 -19.76 -17.14 21.64
CA LEU A 343 -18.75 -16.09 21.55
C LEU A 343 -19.05 -14.95 22.53
N LYS A 344 -18.78 -15.19 23.82
CA LYS A 344 -19.16 -14.29 24.92
C LYS A 344 -18.52 -12.90 24.84
N ASN A 345 -17.45 -12.75 24.06
CA ASN A 345 -16.73 -11.49 23.86
C ASN A 345 -17.11 -10.75 22.57
N LEU A 346 -18.00 -11.31 21.74
CA LEU A 346 -18.35 -10.74 20.44
C LEU A 346 -19.10 -9.43 20.62
N ARG A 347 -18.56 -8.35 20.04
CA ARG A 347 -19.13 -7.00 20.08
C ARG A 347 -19.69 -6.56 18.74
N SER A 348 -19.13 -7.03 17.63
CA SER A 348 -19.59 -6.64 16.30
C SER A 348 -19.72 -7.85 15.40
N LEU A 349 -20.90 -7.98 14.77
CA LEU A 349 -21.23 -9.07 13.89
C LEU A 349 -21.83 -8.53 12.59
N ILE A 350 -21.24 -8.91 11.46
CA ILE A 350 -21.71 -8.55 10.11
C ILE A 350 -22.10 -9.82 9.36
N LEU A 351 -23.38 -9.90 8.99
CA LEU A 351 -24.04 -11.04 8.33
C LEU A 351 -24.71 -10.62 7.02
N ASP A 352 -24.43 -9.41 6.53
CA ASP A 352 -25.05 -8.85 5.33
C ASP A 352 -25.03 -9.86 4.15
N ARG A 353 -26.07 -9.87 3.31
CA ARG A 353 -26.15 -10.69 2.09
C ARG A 353 -26.00 -12.20 2.30
N ASN A 354 -26.57 -12.72 3.37
CA ASN A 354 -26.66 -14.17 3.60
C ASN A 354 -28.11 -14.63 3.72
N PRO A 355 -28.46 -15.84 3.22
CA PRO A 355 -29.81 -16.40 3.36
C PRO A 355 -30.08 -16.96 4.78
N ILE A 356 -29.82 -16.16 5.82
CA ILE A 356 -30.06 -16.51 7.23
C ILE A 356 -31.46 -16.04 7.62
N ASN A 357 -32.24 -16.93 8.24
CA ASN A 357 -33.58 -16.63 8.76
C ASN A 357 -33.71 -16.84 10.28
N ASP A 358 -32.90 -17.72 10.87
CA ASP A 358 -32.94 -18.05 12.29
C ASP A 358 -31.81 -17.36 13.07
N PHE A 359 -32.20 -16.45 13.98
CA PHE A 359 -31.30 -15.73 14.88
C PHE A 359 -31.30 -16.31 16.30
N SER A 360 -31.98 -17.44 16.56
CA SER A 360 -31.98 -18.10 17.87
C SER A 360 -30.59 -18.33 18.47
N PRO A 361 -29.51 -18.57 17.68
CA PRO A 361 -28.16 -18.70 18.24
C PRO A 361 -27.60 -17.41 18.86
N LEU A 362 -28.16 -16.23 18.57
CA LEU A 362 -27.67 -14.94 19.09
C LEU A 362 -28.22 -14.60 20.48
N LYS A 363 -29.19 -15.36 21.01
CA LYS A 363 -29.86 -15.05 22.30
C LYS A 363 -28.88 -14.82 23.46
N ASP A 364 -27.73 -15.50 23.43
CA ASP A 364 -26.71 -15.49 24.48
C ASP A 364 -25.49 -14.61 24.17
N ALA A 365 -25.50 -13.89 23.02
CA ALA A 365 -24.43 -12.98 22.61
C ALA A 365 -24.51 -11.62 23.33
N LYS A 366 -24.61 -11.62 24.67
CA LYS A 366 -24.92 -10.45 25.50
C LYS A 366 -23.91 -9.29 25.40
N SER A 367 -22.73 -9.54 24.85
CA SER A 367 -21.70 -8.51 24.61
C SER A 367 -21.87 -7.78 23.28
N LEU A 368 -22.81 -8.20 22.43
CA LEU A 368 -23.00 -7.65 21.09
C LEU A 368 -23.48 -6.20 21.16
N GLN A 369 -22.79 -5.35 20.40
CA GLN A 369 -22.97 -3.91 20.34
C GLN A 369 -23.42 -3.47 18.93
N ILE A 370 -22.91 -4.15 17.90
CA ILE A 370 -23.23 -3.88 16.50
C ILE A 370 -23.68 -5.17 15.83
N LEU A 371 -24.87 -5.16 15.23
CA LEU A 371 -25.35 -6.23 14.37
C LEU A 371 -25.74 -5.64 13.01
N ARG A 372 -25.09 -6.12 11.95
CA ARG A 372 -25.47 -5.85 10.57
C ARG A 372 -25.97 -7.12 9.93
N CYS A 373 -27.19 -7.12 9.44
CA CYS A 373 -27.78 -8.27 8.76
C CYS A 373 -28.68 -7.83 7.60
N ASN A 374 -28.22 -6.82 6.86
CA ASN A 374 -28.90 -6.32 5.69
C ASN A 374 -29.01 -7.42 4.62
N GLN A 375 -30.10 -7.44 3.86
CA GLN A 375 -30.30 -8.42 2.78
C GLN A 375 -30.22 -9.88 3.29
N THR A 376 -30.68 -10.11 4.53
CA THR A 376 -30.91 -11.45 5.09
C THR A 376 -32.40 -11.79 5.08
N GLN A 377 -32.76 -13.03 5.42
CA GLN A 377 -34.13 -13.53 5.44
C GLN A 377 -34.75 -13.54 6.84
N VAL A 378 -34.16 -12.82 7.80
CA VAL A 378 -34.67 -12.75 9.17
C VAL A 378 -36.02 -12.02 9.21
N SER A 379 -36.94 -12.56 10.01
CA SER A 379 -38.26 -11.98 10.30
C SER A 379 -38.54 -11.86 11.80
N ASP A 380 -38.01 -12.78 12.61
CA ASP A 380 -38.17 -12.79 14.07
C ASP A 380 -36.97 -12.14 14.78
N LEU A 381 -37.23 -11.10 15.58
CA LEU A 381 -36.24 -10.40 16.40
C LEU A 381 -36.27 -10.83 17.87
N GLY A 382 -37.15 -11.77 18.26
CA GLY A 382 -37.25 -12.31 19.62
C GLY A 382 -35.92 -12.69 20.27
N PRO A 383 -34.97 -13.33 19.54
CA PRO A 383 -33.63 -13.64 20.06
C PRO A 383 -32.80 -12.42 20.46
N LEU A 384 -33.08 -11.23 19.93
CA LEU A 384 -32.32 -10.01 20.22
C LEU A 384 -32.80 -9.27 21.47
N LYS A 385 -33.97 -9.63 22.03
CA LYS A 385 -34.68 -8.85 23.06
C LYS A 385 -33.88 -8.54 24.34
N GLU A 386 -32.88 -9.37 24.64
CA GLU A 386 -32.03 -9.26 25.83
C GLU A 386 -30.60 -8.77 25.50
N LEU A 387 -30.31 -8.37 24.26
CA LEU A 387 -29.01 -7.84 23.86
C LEU A 387 -28.90 -6.35 24.22
N THR A 388 -29.03 -6.04 25.50
CA THR A 388 -29.18 -4.66 26.01
C THR A 388 -27.97 -3.75 25.75
N LYS A 389 -26.82 -4.30 25.31
CA LYS A 389 -25.63 -3.54 24.87
C LYS A 389 -25.65 -3.15 23.39
N LEU A 390 -26.63 -3.64 22.62
CA LEU A 390 -26.75 -3.34 21.19
C LEU A 390 -27.06 -1.86 21.01
N TRP A 391 -26.15 -1.13 20.35
CA TRP A 391 -26.34 0.28 20.04
C TRP A 391 -26.63 0.52 18.56
N ARG A 392 -26.26 -0.43 17.70
CA ARG A 392 -26.51 -0.37 16.25
C ARG A 392 -27.08 -1.68 15.73
N LEU A 393 -28.20 -1.57 15.01
CA LEU A 393 -28.86 -2.67 14.31
C LEU A 393 -29.21 -2.27 12.87
N ASP A 394 -28.64 -2.96 11.88
CA ASP A 394 -28.93 -2.72 10.47
C ASP A 394 -29.76 -3.89 9.89
N LEU A 395 -31.03 -3.62 9.54
CA LEU A 395 -32.02 -4.58 9.05
C LEU A 395 -32.52 -4.27 7.63
N LYS A 396 -31.77 -3.50 6.85
CA LYS A 396 -32.18 -3.10 5.49
C LYS A 396 -32.48 -4.32 4.65
N GLN A 397 -33.60 -4.31 3.92
CA GLN A 397 -34.01 -5.42 3.04
C GLN A 397 -34.10 -6.78 3.76
N THR A 398 -34.72 -6.81 4.93
CA THR A 398 -35.09 -8.04 5.65
C THR A 398 -36.61 -8.22 5.72
N GLN A 399 -37.08 -9.32 6.31
CA GLN A 399 -38.51 -9.66 6.39
C GLN A 399 -39.14 -9.29 7.74
N VAL A 400 -38.48 -8.46 8.54
CA VAL A 400 -38.97 -8.01 9.85
C VAL A 400 -40.22 -7.15 9.69
N SER A 401 -41.25 -7.45 10.48
CA SER A 401 -42.50 -6.69 10.57
C SER A 401 -42.83 -6.22 11.99
N ASP A 402 -42.34 -6.91 13.01
CA ASP A 402 -42.58 -6.59 14.43
C ASP A 402 -41.30 -6.10 15.12
N LEU A 403 -41.40 -4.95 15.77
CA LEU A 403 -40.34 -4.33 16.57
C LEU A 403 -40.52 -4.52 18.08
N GLY A 404 -41.59 -5.20 18.52
CA GLY A 404 -41.86 -5.52 19.93
C GLY A 404 -40.64 -6.01 20.71
N PRO A 405 -39.81 -6.93 20.16
CA PRO A 405 -38.59 -7.40 20.81
C PRO A 405 -37.54 -6.31 21.09
N LEU A 406 -37.55 -5.18 20.39
CA LEU A 406 -36.56 -4.11 20.56
C LEU A 406 -36.89 -3.15 21.70
N LYS A 407 -38.11 -3.21 22.26
CA LYS A 407 -38.61 -2.26 23.27
C LYS A 407 -37.70 -2.09 24.49
N GLU A 408 -37.01 -3.16 24.91
CA GLU A 408 -36.15 -3.15 26.09
C GLU A 408 -34.68 -2.80 25.76
N LEU A 409 -34.33 -2.57 24.48
CA LEU A 409 -32.96 -2.25 24.04
C LEU A 409 -32.65 -0.75 24.17
N LYS A 410 -32.60 -0.26 25.41
CA LYS A 410 -32.43 1.17 25.76
C LYS A 410 -31.17 1.84 25.23
N ASN A 411 -30.15 1.07 24.84
CA ASN A 411 -28.90 1.60 24.28
C ASN A 411 -28.91 1.70 22.74
N LEU A 412 -30.00 1.30 22.07
CA LEU A 412 -30.11 1.32 20.62
C LEU A 412 -30.15 2.77 20.10
N GLY A 413 -29.00 3.25 19.62
CA GLY A 413 -28.83 4.61 19.08
C GLY A 413 -28.93 4.69 17.57
N TYR A 414 -28.84 3.56 16.86
CA TYR A 414 -28.99 3.48 15.41
C TYR A 414 -29.80 2.24 15.01
N LEU A 415 -30.86 2.46 14.23
CA LEU A 415 -31.70 1.42 13.66
C LEU A 415 -32.00 1.72 12.19
N GLU A 416 -31.61 0.82 11.30
CA GLU A 416 -31.88 0.91 9.86
C GLU A 416 -32.95 -0.11 9.46
N LEU A 417 -34.08 0.38 8.92
CA LEU A 417 -35.29 -0.41 8.58
C LEU A 417 -35.70 -0.27 7.11
N ASN A 418 -34.87 0.36 6.27
CA ASN A 418 -35.18 0.58 4.86
C ASN A 418 -35.55 -0.75 4.18
N GLN A 419 -36.69 -0.77 3.48
CA GLN A 419 -37.17 -1.94 2.75
C GLN A 419 -37.40 -3.18 3.64
N THR A 420 -37.86 -2.97 4.87
CA THR A 420 -38.45 -4.01 5.75
C THR A 420 -39.98 -4.04 5.61
N GLN A 421 -40.67 -4.89 6.38
CA GLN A 421 -42.13 -4.98 6.45
C GLN A 421 -42.72 -4.26 7.67
N VAL A 422 -41.91 -3.46 8.37
CA VAL A 422 -42.35 -2.73 9.58
C VAL A 422 -43.31 -1.61 9.18
N SER A 423 -44.48 -1.62 9.78
CA SER A 423 -45.52 -0.58 9.62
C SER A 423 -45.83 0.18 10.91
N ASN A 424 -45.34 -0.31 12.07
CA ASN A 424 -45.62 0.27 13.38
C ASN A 424 -44.32 0.48 14.16
N LEU A 425 -44.03 1.73 14.50
CA LEU A 425 -42.83 2.12 15.25
C LEU A 425 -43.09 2.34 16.75
N LYS A 426 -44.33 2.19 17.25
CA LYS A 426 -44.68 2.36 18.68
C LYS A 426 -43.79 1.57 19.68
N PRO A 427 -43.21 0.41 19.34
CA PRO A 427 -42.31 -0.29 20.26
C PRO A 427 -40.96 0.38 20.53
N LEU A 428 -40.55 1.35 19.70
CA LEU A 428 -39.33 2.17 19.88
C LEU A 428 -39.66 3.40 20.71
#